data_AF-A0AAV4SWD4-F1
#
_entry.id   AF-A0AAV4SWD4-F1
#
_cell.length_a   1.000
_cell.length_b   1.000
_cell.length_c   1.000
_cell.angle_alpha   90.00
_cell.angle_beta   90.00
_cell.angle_gamma   90.00
#
_symmetry.space_group_name_H-M   'P 1'
#
loop_
_entity.id
_entity.type
_entity.pdbx_description
1 polymer ?
#
loop_
_entity_poly.entity_id
_entity_poly.type
_entity_poly.pdbx_seq_one_letter_code
_entity_poly.pdbx_strand_id
1 'polypeptide(L)' 'VLLRYLVQRGIIVIPKSTNPKRLAENIQIFDFSLSEEDMEVMKSMGKNRRYFTFTSYKGLPDHPQYPFRIPF' A
#
# COMPACT_ATOMS: atom_id res chain seq x y z
N VAL A 1 10.53 -5.18 -4.50
CA VAL A 1 9.97 -5.89 -3.31
C VAL A 1 8.59 -5.38 -2.91
N LEU A 2 8.40 -4.14 -2.45
CA LEU A 2 7.10 -3.67 -1.92
C LEU A 2 5.92 -3.79 -2.90
N LEU A 3 6.12 -3.39 -4.16
CA LEU A 3 5.08 -3.51 -5.20
C LEU A 3 4.77 -4.99 -5.50
N ARG A 4 5.81 -5.84 -5.59
CA ARG A 4 5.66 -7.29 -5.77
C ARG A 4 4.84 -7.92 -4.64
N TYR A 5 5.11 -7.55 -3.39
CA TYR A 5 4.37 -8.06 -2.22
C TYR A 5 2.87 -7.80 -2.33
N LEU A 6 2.46 -6.60 -2.75
CA LEU A 6 1.04 -6.27 -2.94
C LEU A 6 0.43 -7.02 -4.12
N VAL A 7 1.11 -7.04 -5.27
CA VAL A 7 0.62 -7.73 -6.48
C VAL A 7 0.49 -9.24 -6.26
N GLN A 8 1.44 -9.87 -5.57
CA GLN A 8 1.39 -11.32 -5.25
C GLN A 8 0.23 -11.68 -4.30
N ARG A 9 -0.32 -10.71 -3.56
CA ARG A 9 -1.55 -10.85 -2.76
C ARG A 9 -2.83 -10.57 -3.55
N GLY A 10 -2.74 -10.35 -4.86
CA GLY A 10 -3.88 -9.98 -5.71
C GLY A 10 -4.33 -8.52 -5.57
N ILE A 11 -3.50 -7.64 -4.98
CA ILE A 11 -3.81 -6.22 -4.80
C ILE A 11 -3.21 -5.43 -5.98
N ILE A 12 -4.06 -4.73 -6.73
CA ILE A 12 -3.65 -3.82 -7.81
C ILE A 12 -2.95 -2.60 -7.19
N VAL A 13 -1.81 -2.19 -7.76
CA VAL A 13 -1.01 -1.04 -7.30
C VAL A 13 -0.94 0.06 -8.35
N ILE A 14 -0.90 1.32 -7.90
CA ILE A 14 -0.81 2.52 -8.75
C ILE A 14 0.37 3.42 -8.31
N PRO A 15 1.64 2.98 -8.44
CA PRO A 15 2.78 3.74 -7.96
C PRO A 15 3.00 5.01 -8.79
N LYS A 16 2.98 6.17 -8.14
CA LYS A 16 3.27 7.47 -8.78
C LYS A 16 4.77 7.71 -8.88
N SER A 17 5.26 8.02 -10.08
CA SER A 17 6.61 8.55 -10.31
C SER A 17 6.64 9.45 -11.54
N THR A 18 7.48 10.49 -11.52
CA THR A 18 7.83 11.30 -12.71
C THR A 18 9.27 11.04 -13.17
N ASN A 19 10.02 10.22 -12.42
CA ASN A 19 11.39 9.85 -12.76
C ASN A 19 11.37 8.62 -13.69
N PRO A 20 11.91 8.70 -14.93
CA PRO A 20 11.89 7.60 -15.89
C PRO A 20 12.55 6.31 -15.39
N LYS A 21 13.67 6.42 -14.65
CA LYS A 21 14.36 5.26 -14.08
C LYS A 21 13.46 4.53 -13.08
N ARG A 22 12.79 5.27 -12.19
CA ARG A 22 11.83 4.68 -11.23
C ARG A 22 10.60 4.10 -11.91
N LEU A 23 10.15 4.67 -13.03
CA LEU A 23 9.03 4.10 -13.80
C LEU A 23 9.41 2.72 -14.35
N ALA A 24 10.62 2.59 -14.92
CA ALA A 24 11.16 1.31 -15.37
C ALA A 24 11.36 0.31 -14.21
N GLU A 25 11.93 0.76 -13.08
CA GLU A 25 12.12 -0.10 -11.89
C GLU A 25 10.78 -0.58 -11.30
N ASN A 26 9.75 0.27 -11.28
CA ASN A 26 8.44 -0.06 -10.70
C ASN A 26 7.69 -1.12 -11.51
N ILE A 27 7.93 -1.24 -12.82
CA ILE A 27 7.29 -2.25 -13.68
C ILE A 27 8.06 -3.58 -13.68
N GLN A 28 9.36 -3.57 -13.34
CA GLN A 28 10.22 -4.76 -13.22
C GLN A 28 9.95 -5.52 -11.92
N ILE A 29 8.72 -6.01 -11.76
CA ILE A 29 8.26 -6.75 -10.58
C ILE A 29 7.62 -8.10 -10.92
N PHE A 30 7.70 -8.52 -12.18
CA PHE A 30 7.05 -9.72 -12.70
C PHE A 30 8.02 -10.84 -13.07
N ASP A 31 9.32 -10.54 -13.06
CA ASP A 31 10.44 -11.45 -13.32
C ASP A 31 10.91 -12.20 -12.06
N PHE A 32 10.31 -11.92 -10.90
CA PHE A 32 10.55 -12.65 -9.66
C PHE A 32 9.28 -12.81 -8.82
N SER A 33 9.35 -13.70 -7.83
CA SER A 33 8.34 -13.88 -6.77
C SER A 33 9.00 -13.83 -5.40
N LEU A 34 8.21 -13.47 -4.38
CA LEU A 34 8.64 -13.60 -2.99
C LEU A 34 8.37 -15.02 -2.52
N SER A 35 9.29 -15.58 -1.72
CA SER A 35 9.08 -16.88 -1.07
C SER A 35 7.94 -16.81 -0.06
N GLU A 36 7.37 -17.95 0.32
CA GLU A 36 6.33 -17.99 1.36
C GLU A 36 6.84 -17.42 2.69
N GLU A 37 8.09 -17.70 3.04
CA GLU A 37 8.74 -17.16 4.24
C GLU A 37 8.82 -15.63 4.19
N ASP A 38 9.31 -15.05 3.08
CA ASP A 38 9.36 -13.60 2.91
C ASP A 38 7.97 -12.96 2.97
N MET A 39 6.95 -13.63 2.41
CA MET A 39 5.57 -13.16 2.45
C MET A 39 5.04 -13.08 3.89
N GLU A 40 5.31 -14.09 4.72
CA GLU A 40 4.91 -14.09 6.13
C GLU A 40 5.70 -13.07 6.96
N VAL A 41 7.00 -12.91 6.72
CA VAL A 41 7.79 -11.84 7.35
C VAL A 41 7.20 -10.46 7.02
N MET A 42 6.93 -10.18 5.75
CA MET A 42 6.35 -8.90 5.31
C MET A 42 4.97 -8.64 5.91
N LYS A 43 4.15 -9.68 6.06
CA LYS A 43 2.83 -9.62 6.70
C LYS A 43 2.94 -9.31 8.19
N SER A 44 3.91 -9.89 8.89
CA SER A 44 4.13 -9.66 10.32
C SER A 44 4.53 -8.21 10.67
N MET A 45 5.11 -7.49 9.71
CA MET A 45 5.54 -6.09 9.88
C MET A 45 4.39 -5.07 9.79
N GLY A 46 3.17 -5.49 9.46
CA GLY A 46 2.00 -4.62 9.33
C GLY A 46 1.62 -3.94 10.65
N LYS A 47 1.51 -2.61 10.64
CA LYS A 47 1.17 -1.80 11.83
C LYS A 47 -0.30 -1.36 11.90
N ASN A 48 -1.16 -1.87 11.02
CA ASN A 48 -2.55 -1.44 10.85
C ASN A 48 -2.73 0.10 10.82
N ARG A 49 -1.75 0.80 10.24
CA ARG A 49 -1.69 2.26 10.21
C ARG A 49 -2.02 2.77 8.81
N ARG A 50 -2.92 3.76 8.75
CA ARG A 50 -3.21 4.52 7.53
C ARG A 50 -2.30 5.75 7.48
N TYR A 51 -1.65 5.98 6.35
CA TYR A 51 -0.86 7.20 6.13
C TYR A 51 -1.72 8.40 5.74
N PHE A 52 -2.89 8.14 5.15
CA PHE A 52 -3.83 9.17 4.73
C PHE A 52 -5.17 8.94 5.43
N THR A 53 -5.44 9.78 6.43
CA THR A 53 -6.66 9.77 7.24
C THR A 53 -7.53 10.99 6.99
N PHE A 54 -7.08 11.94 6.16
CA PHE A 54 -7.74 13.21 5.91
C PHE A 54 -8.06 14.04 7.18
N THR A 55 -7.37 13.80 8.29
CA THR A 55 -7.64 14.49 9.56
C THR A 55 -7.31 15.98 9.54
N SER A 56 -6.49 16.42 8.58
CA SER A 56 -6.16 17.82 8.35
C SER A 56 -7.22 18.62 7.59
N TYR A 57 -8.24 17.97 7.01
CA TYR A 57 -9.28 18.64 6.24
C TYR A 57 -10.40 19.11 7.18
N LYS A 58 -10.67 20.42 7.20
CA LYS A 58 -11.67 21.03 8.09
C LYS A 58 -13.05 20.36 7.91
N GLY A 59 -13.62 19.89 9.02
CA GLY A 59 -14.96 19.28 9.08
C GLY A 59 -15.03 17.84 8.57
N LEU A 60 -13.97 17.28 7.98
CA LEU A 60 -14.00 15.91 7.46
C LEU A 60 -13.97 14.84 8.57
N PRO A 61 -13.17 14.99 9.65
CA PRO A 61 -13.20 14.04 10.77
C PRO A 61 -14.55 13.96 11.48
N ASP A 62 -15.33 15.04 11.44
CA ASP A 62 -16.64 15.15 12.09
C ASP A 62 -17.78 14.69 11.17
N HIS A 63 -17.53 14.57 9.85
CA HIS A 63 -18.54 14.17 8.88
C HIS A 63 -19.23 12.85 9.27
N PRO A 64 -20.58 12.74 9.20
CA PRO A 64 -21.29 11.51 9.60
C PRO A 64 -20.77 10.23 8.92
N GLN A 65 -20.31 10.36 7.67
CA GLN A 65 -19.78 9.24 6.87
C GLN A 65 -18.24 9.16 6.86
N TYR A 66 -17.54 9.73 7.85
CA TYR A 66 -16.09 9.61 7.92
C TYR A 66 -15.68 8.12 8.01
N PRO A 67 -14.92 7.59 7.02
CA PRO A 67 -14.83 6.15 6.79
C PRO A 67 -13.90 5.40 7.76
N PHE A 68 -13.16 6.12 8.61
CA PHE A 68 -12.12 5.52 9.44
C PHE A 68 -12.45 5.48 10.94
N ARG A 69 -13.73 5.64 11.31
CA ARG A 69 -14.17 5.51 12.71
C ARG A 69 -14.29 4.07 13.19
N ILE A 70 -14.64 3.17 12.27
CA ILE A 70 -14.91 1.77 12.57
C ILE A 70 -13.67 0.89 12.31
N PRO A 71 -13.40 -0.12 13.16
CA PRO A 71 -12.37 -1.13 12.89
C PRO A 71 -12.67 -1.95 11.62
N PHE A 72 -11.63 -2.56 11.05
CA PHE A 72 -11.67 -3.50 9.94
C PHE A 72 -10.62 -4.60 10.14
#